data_AF-A0A0B7FB69-F1
#
_entry.id   AF-A0A0B7FB69-F1
#
_cell.length_a   1.000
_cell.length_b   1.000
_cell.length_c   1.000
_cell.angle_alpha   90.00
_cell.angle_beta   90.00
_cell.angle_gamma   90.00
#
_symmetry.space_group_name_H-M   'P 1'
#
loop_
_entity.id
_entity.type
_entity.pdbx_description
1 polymer ?
#
loop_
_entity_poly.entity_id
_entity_poly.type
_entity_poly.pdbx_seq_one_letter_code
_entity_poly.pdbx_strand_id
1 'polypeptide(L)'
;MPKRGWVWVGPDYVDSDEERPAKKKPAARGKKGKAIAPNWSAATHAGWSDDKPTGTWGKRCVDTWCLLAPYDSAITEAQWKKYYDERSTLDRVNTLRGGSSNPIESEELGQPTWTILQDSGESIAAAIMGSAQLQDANRKKRIAHVLLGSFYYVRLDGSDEGNGPPEPRQLDIYSRLYSPFGIGTSVDLHYEYYYRRRSQRHNDERLATLTGKLRTIEDCGAEPPSQSEDDDDKETEVANAYVIFGGQEDGNGGLSTHISNEVTLKQFERSLFGTEGWLSSRKMADILLAGASVLQYHEADTEAAVAFLNKFQYFTGENTGKRALAPEIKRMVLGEPDVSAGSPYCVPLRRLWLAHQG
;
A
#
# COMPACT_ATOMS: atom_id res chain seq x y z
N MET A 1 41.76 -18.00 29.11
CA MET A 1 40.64 -17.68 28.19
C MET A 1 40.88 -16.30 27.63
N PRO A 2 41.19 -16.14 26.33
CA PRO A 2 41.35 -14.82 25.76
C PRO A 2 39.97 -14.21 25.49
N LYS A 3 39.74 -13.00 26.01
CA LYS A 3 38.55 -12.18 25.75
C LYS A 3 38.51 -11.87 24.25
N ARG A 4 37.44 -12.29 23.57
CA ARG A 4 37.18 -11.93 22.17
C ARG A 4 36.69 -10.48 22.15
N GLY A 5 37.51 -9.60 21.58
CA GLY A 5 37.11 -8.23 21.25
C GLY A 5 36.45 -8.20 19.88
N TRP A 6 35.41 -7.38 19.75
CA TRP A 6 34.81 -7.03 18.47
C TRP A 6 35.81 -6.19 17.67
N VAL A 7 36.05 -6.54 16.42
CA VAL A 7 36.83 -5.72 15.48
C VAL A 7 35.90 -5.23 14.40
N TRP A 8 35.80 -3.91 14.28
CA TRP A 8 35.10 -3.24 13.21
C TRP A 8 35.96 -3.32 11.95
N VAL A 9 35.44 -3.93 10.89
CA VAL A 9 36.07 -3.87 9.56
C VAL A 9 35.23 -2.89 8.75
N GLY A 10 35.77 -1.70 8.55
CA GLY A 10 35.12 -0.66 7.76
C GLY A 10 34.97 -1.05 6.28
N PRO A 11 34.31 -0.19 5.47
CA PRO A 11 33.85 -0.51 4.13
C PRO A 11 34.94 -0.82 3.09
N ASP A 12 36.22 -0.78 3.47
CA ASP A 12 37.36 -0.89 2.56
C ASP A 12 38.16 -2.21 2.70
N TYR A 13 37.63 -3.25 3.35
CA TYR A 13 38.27 -4.56 3.28
C TYR A 13 37.94 -5.26 1.96
N VAL A 14 38.80 -5.01 0.97
CA VAL A 14 38.92 -5.83 -0.23
C VAL A 14 39.95 -6.92 0.07
N ASP A 15 39.49 -8.16 0.15
CA ASP A 15 40.37 -9.31 -0.01
C ASP A 15 39.57 -10.46 -0.65
N SER A 16 39.58 -10.49 -1.97
CA SER A 16 39.70 -11.69 -2.81
C SER A 16 39.49 -11.32 -4.27
N ASP A 17 40.50 -11.64 -5.07
CA ASP A 17 40.50 -11.69 -6.53
C ASP A 17 39.54 -12.77 -7.06
N GLU A 18 38.24 -12.64 -6.77
CA GLU A 18 37.20 -13.35 -7.52
C GLU A 18 36.49 -12.34 -8.43
N GLU A 19 36.53 -12.61 -9.73
CA GLU A 19 35.80 -11.84 -10.73
C GLU A 19 34.36 -11.64 -10.26
N ARG A 20 34.01 -10.39 -9.93
CA ARG A 20 32.63 -9.99 -9.68
C ARG A 20 31.78 -10.55 -10.82
N PRO A 21 30.76 -11.38 -10.55
CA PRO A 21 29.89 -11.88 -11.60
C PRO A 21 29.34 -10.67 -12.36
N ALA A 22 29.59 -10.66 -13.67
CA ALA A 22 29.21 -9.58 -14.56
C ALA A 22 27.75 -9.19 -14.30
N LYS A 23 27.52 -7.89 -14.02
CA LYS A 23 26.18 -7.31 -13.84
C LYS A 23 25.24 -7.89 -14.91
N LYS A 24 24.34 -8.79 -14.51
CA LYS A 24 23.28 -9.30 -15.39
C LYS A 24 22.57 -8.09 -15.97
N LYS A 25 22.49 -8.02 -17.30
CA LYS A 25 21.70 -7.01 -18.01
C LYS A 25 20.29 -7.00 -17.39
N PRO A 26 19.68 -5.81 -17.19
CA PRO A 26 18.33 -5.75 -16.63
C PRO A 26 17.40 -6.63 -17.46
N ALA A 27 16.57 -7.42 -16.78
CA ALA A 27 15.51 -8.21 -17.39
C ALA A 27 14.73 -7.34 -18.38
N ALA A 28 14.31 -7.93 -19.51
CA ALA A 28 13.59 -7.22 -20.57
C ALA A 28 12.44 -6.40 -19.96
N ARG A 29 12.56 -5.07 -20.01
CA ARG A 29 11.52 -4.17 -19.50
C ARG A 29 10.24 -4.37 -20.33
N GLY A 30 9.08 -4.39 -19.68
CA GLY A 30 7.77 -4.49 -20.36
C GLY A 30 7.59 -3.45 -21.47
N LYS A 31 6.71 -3.73 -22.45
CA LYS A 31 6.46 -2.81 -23.58
C LYS A 31 5.75 -1.54 -23.10
N LYS A 32 6.10 -0.38 -23.69
CA LYS A 32 5.36 0.87 -23.45
C LYS A 32 3.96 0.75 -24.04
N GLY A 33 2.96 0.64 -23.18
CA GLY A 33 1.55 0.69 -23.57
C GLY A 33 1.01 2.11 -23.72
N LYS A 34 -0.25 2.20 -24.14
CA LYS A 34 -1.04 3.43 -24.15
C LYS A 34 -2.20 3.22 -23.18
N ALA A 35 -2.47 4.23 -22.34
CA ALA A 35 -3.65 4.21 -21.49
C ALA A 35 -4.93 4.09 -22.33
N ILE A 36 -5.96 3.50 -21.71
CA ILE A 36 -7.33 3.45 -22.21
C ILE A 36 -8.17 4.30 -21.25
N ALA A 37 -9.04 5.15 -21.80
CA ALA A 37 -9.90 5.98 -20.97
C ALA A 37 -10.85 5.08 -20.15
N PRO A 38 -11.00 5.33 -18.84
CA PRO A 38 -11.87 4.50 -18.01
C PRO A 38 -13.33 4.65 -18.45
N ASN A 39 -14.08 3.55 -18.44
CA ASN A 39 -15.50 3.54 -18.76
C ASN A 39 -16.33 3.07 -17.57
N TRP A 40 -16.76 4.03 -16.77
CA TRP A 40 -17.58 3.81 -15.57
C TRP A 40 -19.10 3.85 -15.84
N SER A 41 -19.52 3.82 -17.11
CA SER A 41 -20.93 3.98 -17.45
C SER A 41 -21.78 2.78 -16.99
N ALA A 42 -23.06 3.04 -16.69
CA ALA A 42 -24.03 1.98 -16.40
C ALA A 42 -24.20 0.97 -17.56
N ALA A 43 -23.82 1.35 -18.79
CA ALA A 43 -23.86 0.47 -19.95
C ALA A 43 -22.77 -0.62 -19.92
N THR A 44 -21.61 -0.33 -19.30
CA THR A 44 -20.53 -1.30 -19.09
C THR A 44 -20.61 -1.99 -17.75
N HIS A 45 -21.21 -1.34 -16.75
CA HIS A 45 -21.39 -1.88 -15.40
C HIS A 45 -22.86 -1.78 -14.99
N ALA A 46 -23.63 -2.83 -15.27
CA ALA A 46 -25.02 -2.91 -14.86
C ALA A 46 -25.12 -2.77 -13.33
N GLY A 47 -26.00 -1.89 -12.86
CA GLY A 47 -26.16 -1.60 -11.43
C GLY A 47 -25.33 -0.40 -10.94
N TRP A 48 -24.42 0.16 -11.74
CA TRP A 48 -23.72 1.39 -11.35
C TRP A 48 -24.52 2.64 -11.70
N SER A 49 -24.45 3.62 -10.80
CA SER A 49 -25.15 4.89 -10.91
C SER A 49 -24.23 6.07 -10.57
N ASP A 50 -24.51 7.22 -11.16
CA ASP A 50 -23.93 8.49 -10.72
C ASP A 50 -24.70 9.11 -9.53
N ASP A 51 -25.89 8.59 -9.24
CA ASP A 51 -26.72 9.03 -8.11
C ASP A 51 -26.20 8.45 -6.79
N LYS A 52 -26.04 9.32 -5.79
CA LYS A 52 -25.67 8.90 -4.43
C LYS A 52 -26.71 7.91 -3.87
N PRO A 53 -26.30 6.92 -3.05
CA PRO A 53 -27.22 6.07 -2.32
C PRO A 53 -28.19 6.92 -1.48
N THR A 54 -29.46 6.51 -1.43
CA THR A 54 -30.52 7.29 -0.77
C THR A 54 -30.74 6.89 0.69
N GLY A 55 -30.30 5.69 1.07
CA GLY A 55 -30.42 5.16 2.42
C GLY A 55 -29.48 5.85 3.43
N THR A 56 -29.72 5.58 4.70
CA THR A 56 -29.07 6.31 5.81
C THR A 56 -27.58 5.98 5.88
N TRP A 57 -27.22 4.70 5.79
CA TRP A 57 -25.83 4.28 5.93
C TRP A 57 -25.04 4.57 4.66
N GLY A 58 -25.61 4.33 3.47
CA GLY A 58 -24.96 4.70 2.22
C GLY A 58 -24.59 6.19 2.18
N LYS A 59 -25.53 7.08 2.54
CA LYS A 59 -25.25 8.53 2.64
C LYS A 59 -24.14 8.84 3.63
N ARG A 60 -24.19 8.24 4.84
CA ARG A 60 -23.16 8.45 5.85
C ARG A 60 -21.78 8.03 5.36
N CYS A 61 -21.66 6.89 4.67
CA CYS A 61 -20.39 6.45 4.09
C CYS A 61 -19.87 7.42 3.05
N VAL A 62 -20.74 7.83 2.12
CA VAL A 62 -20.38 8.79 1.06
C VAL A 62 -19.93 10.11 1.65
N ASP A 63 -20.65 10.64 2.63
CA ASP A 63 -20.36 11.97 3.18
C ASP A 63 -19.18 11.95 4.14
N THR A 64 -18.96 10.85 4.90
CA THR A 64 -17.83 10.74 5.84
C THR A 64 -16.51 10.53 5.12
N TRP A 65 -16.50 9.70 4.06
CA TRP A 65 -15.27 9.33 3.36
C TRP A 65 -15.16 9.88 1.94
N CYS A 66 -16.03 10.82 1.58
CA CYS A 66 -16.06 11.51 0.29
C CYS A 66 -16.11 10.56 -0.92
N LEU A 67 -16.81 9.42 -0.81
CA LEU A 67 -16.87 8.43 -1.89
C LEU A 67 -17.45 9.06 -3.16
N LEU A 68 -16.86 8.75 -4.31
CA LEU A 68 -17.22 9.31 -5.61
C LEU A 68 -18.10 8.36 -6.42
N ALA A 69 -18.81 8.90 -7.41
CA ALA A 69 -19.42 8.10 -8.46
C ALA A 69 -18.34 7.40 -9.32
N PRO A 70 -18.60 6.16 -9.78
CA PRO A 70 -19.88 5.46 -9.70
C PRO A 70 -20.19 4.88 -8.31
N TYR A 71 -21.48 4.79 -7.99
CA TYR A 71 -22.01 4.07 -6.84
C TYR A 71 -22.66 2.77 -7.31
N ASP A 72 -22.40 1.67 -6.63
CA ASP A 72 -23.07 0.40 -6.92
C ASP A 72 -24.44 0.37 -6.22
N SER A 73 -25.51 0.42 -7.03
CA SER A 73 -26.90 0.40 -6.55
C SER A 73 -27.35 -0.95 -6.03
N ALA A 74 -26.60 -2.03 -6.30
CA ALA A 74 -26.87 -3.35 -5.74
C ALA A 74 -26.47 -3.45 -4.26
N ILE A 75 -25.64 -2.54 -3.76
CA ILE A 75 -25.22 -2.53 -2.36
C ILE A 75 -26.40 -2.17 -1.45
N THR A 76 -26.74 -3.09 -0.56
CA THR A 76 -27.82 -2.92 0.41
C THR A 76 -27.43 -2.01 1.57
N GLU A 77 -28.42 -1.41 2.24
CA GLU A 77 -28.19 -0.61 3.45
C GLU A 77 -27.53 -1.40 4.59
N ALA A 78 -27.78 -2.71 4.68
CA ALA A 78 -27.12 -3.57 5.66
C ALA A 78 -25.62 -3.72 5.35
N GLN A 79 -25.25 -3.86 4.07
CA GLN A 79 -23.86 -3.88 3.64
C GLN A 79 -23.18 -2.51 3.86
N TRP A 80 -23.86 -1.41 3.53
CA TRP A 80 -23.35 -0.06 3.84
C TRP A 80 -23.11 0.16 5.32
N LYS A 81 -23.98 -0.37 6.19
CA LYS A 81 -23.77 -0.32 7.64
C LYS A 81 -22.52 -1.08 8.06
N LYS A 82 -22.31 -2.31 7.56
CA LYS A 82 -21.09 -3.09 7.86
C LYS A 82 -19.83 -2.37 7.39
N TYR A 83 -19.86 -1.81 6.18
CA TYR A 83 -18.78 -0.98 5.65
C TYR A 83 -18.50 0.23 6.57
N TYR A 84 -19.56 0.91 7.02
CA TYR A 84 -19.44 2.04 7.93
C TYR A 84 -18.78 1.64 9.25
N ASP A 85 -19.27 0.58 9.88
CA ASP A 85 -18.81 0.11 11.19
C ASP A 85 -17.33 -0.34 11.13
N GLU A 86 -16.94 -1.04 10.06
CA GLU A 86 -15.56 -1.49 9.84
C GLU A 86 -14.62 -0.30 9.65
N ARG A 87 -14.92 0.59 8.69
CA ARG A 87 -14.04 1.74 8.40
C ARG A 87 -13.99 2.72 9.57
N SER A 88 -15.08 2.89 10.30
CA SER A 88 -15.10 3.65 11.57
C SER A 88 -14.25 3.02 12.67
N THR A 89 -14.09 1.69 12.68
CA THR A 89 -13.18 1.00 13.61
C THR A 89 -11.73 1.27 13.20
N LEU A 90 -11.41 1.19 11.90
CA LEU A 90 -10.10 1.55 11.38
C LEU A 90 -9.76 3.03 11.62
N ASP A 91 -10.73 3.93 11.54
CA ASP A 91 -10.54 5.34 11.91
C ASP A 91 -10.04 5.47 13.36
N ARG A 92 -10.62 4.70 14.30
CA ARG A 92 -10.19 4.68 15.71
C ARG A 92 -8.79 4.10 15.89
N VAL A 93 -8.47 3.00 15.20
CA VAL A 93 -7.13 2.38 15.22
C VAL A 93 -6.08 3.36 14.67
N ASN A 94 -6.41 4.09 13.60
CA ASN A 94 -5.53 5.05 12.94
C ASN A 94 -5.66 6.48 13.52
N THR A 95 -6.18 6.59 14.74
CA THR A 95 -6.22 7.85 15.50
C THR A 95 -5.00 7.95 16.40
N LEU A 96 -4.09 8.87 16.07
CA LEU A 96 -2.97 9.18 16.95
C LEU A 96 -3.53 9.67 18.29
N ARG A 97 -3.03 9.09 19.39
CA ARG A 97 -3.51 9.36 20.77
C ARG A 97 -4.98 9.00 21.03
N GLY A 98 -5.59 8.15 20.19
CA GLY A 98 -7.00 7.74 20.29
C GLY A 98 -7.29 6.59 21.26
N GLY A 99 -6.26 5.97 21.85
CA GLY A 99 -6.40 4.87 22.81
C GLY A 99 -6.86 3.52 22.25
N SER A 100 -7.18 3.44 20.95
CA SER A 100 -7.55 2.20 20.23
C SER A 100 -6.46 1.73 19.25
N SER A 101 -5.28 2.36 19.27
CA SER A 101 -4.18 2.10 18.35
C SER A 101 -3.31 0.91 18.75
N ASN A 102 -3.76 0.05 19.68
CA ASN A 102 -3.01 -1.12 20.14
C ASN A 102 -2.52 -2.02 18.99
N PRO A 103 -3.27 -2.24 17.89
CA PRO A 103 -2.77 -3.02 16.75
C PRO A 103 -1.57 -2.40 16.01
N ILE A 104 -1.17 -1.16 16.34
CA ILE A 104 -0.07 -0.42 15.72
C ILE A 104 1.08 -0.33 16.73
N GLU A 105 1.82 -1.42 16.85
CA GLU A 105 2.95 -1.62 17.76
C GLU A 105 4.23 -1.06 17.13
N SER A 106 4.29 0.28 17.05
CA SER A 106 5.36 0.99 16.33
C SER A 106 6.52 1.48 17.19
N GLU A 107 6.47 1.26 18.50
CA GLU A 107 7.45 1.80 19.43
C GLU A 107 8.85 1.20 19.19
N GLU A 108 8.90 -0.09 18.87
CA GLU A 108 10.15 -0.82 18.61
C GLU A 108 10.74 -0.53 17.22
N LEU A 109 10.00 0.13 16.33
CA LEU A 109 10.47 0.50 14.99
C LEU A 109 11.38 1.74 14.96
N GLY A 110 11.34 2.56 16.02
CA GLY A 110 12.13 3.80 16.12
C GLY A 110 11.83 4.84 15.02
N GLN A 111 10.69 4.73 14.32
CA GLN A 111 10.35 5.52 13.14
C GLN A 111 8.95 6.16 13.24
N PRO A 112 8.69 7.30 12.56
CA PRO A 112 7.43 8.03 12.66
C PRO A 112 6.33 7.38 11.81
N THR A 113 5.79 6.25 12.26
CA THR A 113 4.75 5.44 11.58
C THR A 113 3.57 6.27 11.06
N TRP A 114 3.09 7.25 11.83
CA TRP A 114 1.97 8.11 11.41
C TRP A 114 2.35 9.07 10.27
N THR A 115 3.61 9.48 10.18
CA THR A 115 4.14 10.23 9.03
C THR A 115 4.27 9.31 7.82
N ILE A 116 4.75 8.08 8.01
CA ILE A 116 4.85 7.06 6.95
C ILE A 116 3.46 6.74 6.36
N LEU A 117 2.42 6.63 7.20
CA LEU A 117 1.03 6.47 6.76
C LEU A 117 0.59 7.64 5.86
N GLN A 118 0.93 8.88 6.22
CA GLN A 118 0.61 10.07 5.43
C GLN A 118 1.36 10.07 4.08
N ASP A 119 2.66 9.81 4.10
CA ASP A 119 3.52 9.78 2.90
C ASP A 119 3.12 8.66 1.93
N SER A 120 2.65 7.53 2.48
CA SER A 120 2.03 6.44 1.73
C SER A 120 0.76 6.91 1.02
N GLY A 121 -0.16 7.57 1.73
CA GLY A 121 -1.36 8.16 1.14
C GLY A 121 -1.04 9.21 0.05
N GLU A 122 -0.02 10.04 0.27
CA GLU A 122 0.47 10.99 -0.75
C GLU A 122 1.00 10.29 -1.99
N SER A 123 1.74 9.21 -1.82
CA SER A 123 2.31 8.46 -2.94
C SER A 123 1.21 7.79 -3.78
N ILE A 124 0.16 7.26 -3.14
CA ILE A 124 -1.04 6.73 -3.81
C ILE A 124 -1.77 7.83 -4.59
N ALA A 125 -2.05 8.98 -3.97
CA ALA A 125 -2.72 10.09 -4.61
C ALA A 125 -1.89 10.69 -5.77
N ALA A 126 -0.57 10.80 -5.58
CA ALA A 126 0.37 11.26 -6.60
C ALA A 126 0.36 10.31 -7.81
N ALA A 127 0.24 9.00 -7.57
CA ALA A 127 0.13 8.03 -8.64
C ALA A 127 -1.06 8.37 -9.58
N ILE A 128 -2.22 8.70 -9.03
CA ILE A 128 -3.38 9.13 -9.84
C ILE A 128 -3.13 10.45 -10.55
N MET A 129 -2.56 11.45 -9.88
CA MET A 129 -2.30 12.76 -10.47
C MET A 129 -1.39 12.70 -11.71
N GLY A 130 -0.40 11.79 -11.67
CA GLY A 130 0.55 11.54 -12.76
C GLY A 130 0.10 10.53 -13.82
N SER A 131 -1.17 10.11 -13.82
CA SER A 131 -1.73 9.25 -14.87
C SER A 131 -1.95 9.99 -16.20
N ALA A 132 -1.82 9.27 -17.32
CA ALA A 132 -1.80 9.85 -18.66
C ALA A 132 -3.19 10.14 -19.25
N GLN A 133 -4.27 9.62 -18.65
CA GLN A 133 -5.61 9.70 -19.27
C GLN A 133 -6.77 9.83 -18.29
N LEU A 134 -7.10 11.07 -17.93
CA LEU A 134 -8.47 11.42 -17.61
C LEU A 134 -8.73 12.77 -18.28
N GLN A 135 -9.61 12.82 -19.29
CA GLN A 135 -9.89 14.07 -20.02
C GLN A 135 -10.44 15.16 -19.07
N ASP A 136 -11.18 14.73 -18.05
CA ASP A 136 -11.60 15.58 -16.94
C ASP A 136 -10.50 15.70 -15.88
N ALA A 137 -9.72 16.77 -15.95
CA ALA A 137 -8.69 17.08 -14.97
C ALA A 137 -9.25 17.26 -13.54
N ASN A 138 -10.49 17.72 -13.39
CA ASN A 138 -11.13 17.91 -12.09
C ASN A 138 -11.52 16.56 -11.48
N ARG A 139 -12.09 15.64 -12.27
CA ARG A 139 -12.37 14.28 -11.76
C ARG A 139 -11.11 13.56 -11.31
N LYS A 140 -9.98 13.74 -12.03
CA LYS A 140 -8.69 13.17 -11.62
C LYS A 140 -8.23 13.72 -10.27
N LYS A 141 -8.37 15.03 -10.06
CA LYS A 141 -8.06 15.68 -8.77
C LYS A 141 -8.94 15.14 -7.65
N ARG A 142 -10.27 15.06 -7.86
CA ARG A 142 -11.19 14.51 -6.86
C ARG A 142 -10.83 13.09 -6.46
N ILE A 143 -10.52 12.21 -7.43
CA ILE A 143 -10.08 10.84 -7.13
C ILE A 143 -8.81 10.85 -6.28
N ALA A 144 -7.82 11.67 -6.63
CA ALA A 144 -6.59 11.79 -5.85
C ALA A 144 -6.85 12.33 -4.43
N HIS A 145 -7.73 13.32 -4.27
CA HIS A 145 -8.09 13.88 -2.97
C HIS A 145 -8.75 12.86 -2.04
N VAL A 146 -9.62 12.00 -2.56
CA VAL A 146 -10.24 10.93 -1.77
C VAL A 146 -9.20 9.88 -1.37
N LEU A 147 -8.31 9.50 -2.30
CA LEU A 147 -7.27 8.51 -2.03
C LEU A 147 -6.27 8.95 -0.94
N LEU A 148 -6.07 10.25 -0.71
CA LEU A 148 -5.23 10.74 0.39
C LEU A 148 -5.67 10.22 1.76
N GLY A 149 -6.98 9.93 1.94
CA GLY A 149 -7.57 9.44 3.19
C GLY A 149 -8.22 8.05 3.10
N SER A 150 -7.90 7.29 2.05
CA SER A 150 -8.44 5.94 1.84
C SER A 150 -7.50 4.81 2.28
N PHE A 151 -6.33 5.14 2.82
CA PHE A 151 -5.30 4.19 3.25
C PHE A 151 -5.28 4.07 4.78
N TYR A 152 -5.27 2.83 5.30
CA TYR A 152 -5.32 2.51 6.72
C TYR A 152 -4.33 1.40 7.06
N TYR A 153 -3.68 1.50 8.22
CA TYR A 153 -3.12 0.31 8.85
C TYR A 153 -4.23 -0.48 9.54
N VAL A 154 -4.18 -1.80 9.34
CA VAL A 154 -5.02 -2.77 10.06
C VAL A 154 -4.23 -3.30 11.26
N ARG A 155 -2.97 -3.66 11.02
CA ARG A 155 -1.97 -4.04 12.03
C ARG A 155 -0.60 -3.60 11.56
N LEU A 156 0.25 -3.20 12.48
CA LEU A 156 1.64 -2.90 12.19
C LEU A 156 2.48 -3.32 13.38
N ASP A 157 3.42 -4.20 13.13
CA ASP A 157 4.39 -4.69 14.11
C ASP A 157 5.78 -4.70 13.44
N GLY A 158 6.81 -4.62 14.27
CA GLY A 158 8.17 -4.83 13.86
C GLY A 158 9.17 -4.34 14.89
N SER A 159 10.36 -4.90 14.82
CA SER A 159 11.41 -4.68 15.81
C SER A 159 12.69 -4.19 15.14
N ASP A 160 13.32 -3.21 15.79
CA ASP A 160 14.74 -2.92 15.59
C ASP A 160 15.55 -3.90 16.45
N GLU A 161 16.18 -4.92 15.84
CA GLU A 161 16.90 -5.95 16.59
C GLU A 161 18.21 -5.42 17.23
N GLY A 162 18.52 -4.12 17.12
CA GLY A 162 19.55 -3.44 17.92
C GLY A 162 20.98 -3.92 17.69
N ASN A 163 21.22 -4.68 16.62
CA ASN A 163 22.51 -5.30 16.31
C ASN A 163 23.47 -4.38 15.53
N GLY A 164 23.19 -3.08 15.47
CA GLY A 164 23.99 -2.06 14.81
C GLY A 164 23.76 -1.95 13.28
N PRO A 165 24.11 -0.82 12.66
CA PRO A 165 23.68 -0.47 11.31
C PRO A 165 24.36 -1.29 10.18
N PRO A 166 23.65 -1.61 9.07
CA PRO A 166 22.20 -1.48 8.92
C PRO A 166 21.51 -2.50 9.82
N GLU A 167 20.69 -2.00 10.75
CA GLU A 167 20.11 -2.82 11.81
C GLU A 167 19.17 -3.85 11.17
N PRO A 168 19.31 -5.14 11.52
CA PRO A 168 18.36 -6.13 11.07
C PRO A 168 16.97 -5.77 11.61
N ARG A 169 16.02 -5.60 10.68
CA ARG A 169 14.64 -5.18 10.97
C ARG A 169 13.72 -6.33 10.65
N GLN A 170 12.73 -6.56 11.50
CA GLN A 170 11.52 -7.30 11.17
C GLN A 170 10.38 -6.29 11.00
N LEU A 171 9.59 -6.41 9.94
CA LEU A 171 8.37 -5.62 9.72
C LEU A 171 7.26 -6.58 9.32
N ASP A 172 6.10 -6.38 9.92
CA ASP A 172 4.89 -7.10 9.56
C ASP A 172 3.71 -6.11 9.51
N ILE A 173 3.36 -5.72 8.28
CA ILE A 173 2.40 -4.65 8.01
C ILE A 173 1.17 -5.25 7.34
N TYR A 174 0.03 -5.16 8.01
CA TYR A 174 -1.29 -5.39 7.43
C TYR A 174 -1.96 -4.04 7.21
N SER A 175 -2.40 -3.81 6.00
CA SER A 175 -2.99 -2.54 5.62
C SER A 175 -4.17 -2.73 4.67
N ARG A 176 -4.98 -1.68 4.55
CA ARG A 176 -6.16 -1.67 3.69
C ARG A 176 -6.22 -0.38 2.89
N LEU A 177 -6.40 -0.53 1.58
CA LEU A 177 -6.68 0.57 0.66
C LEU A 177 -8.10 0.45 0.15
N TYR A 178 -8.96 1.41 0.49
CA TYR A 178 -10.32 1.47 0.00
C TYR A 178 -10.39 2.12 -1.39
N SER A 179 -11.32 1.64 -2.22
CA SER A 179 -11.68 2.32 -3.46
C SER A 179 -12.12 3.77 -3.17
N PRO A 180 -11.77 4.74 -4.02
CA PRO A 180 -12.30 6.09 -3.92
C PRO A 180 -13.76 6.19 -4.39
N PHE A 181 -14.32 5.13 -4.97
CA PHE A 181 -15.67 5.09 -5.50
C PHE A 181 -16.64 4.38 -4.54
N GLY A 182 -17.94 4.67 -4.69
CA GLY A 182 -19.01 4.03 -3.95
C GLY A 182 -19.36 2.61 -4.41
N ILE A 183 -18.38 1.84 -4.86
CA ILE A 183 -18.53 0.46 -5.37
C ILE A 183 -18.26 -0.61 -4.29
N GLY A 184 -17.91 -0.19 -3.07
CA GLY A 184 -17.79 -1.08 -1.91
C GLY A 184 -16.57 -2.01 -1.92
N THR A 185 -15.55 -1.74 -2.74
CA THR A 185 -14.35 -2.58 -2.83
C THR A 185 -13.16 -2.01 -2.05
N SER A 186 -12.25 -2.90 -1.68
CA SER A 186 -10.96 -2.55 -1.09
C SER A 186 -9.90 -3.61 -1.43
N VAL A 187 -8.66 -3.31 -1.10
CA VAL A 187 -7.55 -4.26 -1.19
C VAL A 187 -6.87 -4.33 0.17
N ASP A 188 -6.78 -5.53 0.71
CA ASP A 188 -5.92 -5.81 1.87
C ASP A 188 -4.53 -6.12 1.36
N LEU A 189 -3.52 -5.58 2.03
CA LEU A 189 -2.12 -5.80 1.70
C LEU A 189 -1.42 -6.29 2.95
N HIS A 190 -0.54 -7.26 2.77
CA HIS A 190 0.32 -7.79 3.82
C HIS A 190 1.76 -7.76 3.34
N TYR A 191 2.58 -6.95 4.01
CA TYR A 191 4.00 -6.85 3.77
C TYR A 191 4.76 -7.43 4.94
N GLU A 192 5.46 -8.53 4.66
CA GLU A 192 6.36 -9.19 5.60
C GLU A 192 7.79 -8.95 5.13
N TYR A 193 8.62 -8.46 6.04
CA TYR A 193 10.02 -8.18 5.79
C TYR A 193 10.86 -8.61 6.96
N TYR A 194 11.94 -9.32 6.69
CA TYR A 194 13.06 -9.36 7.61
C TYR A 194 14.39 -9.43 6.87
N TYR A 195 15.42 -8.86 7.47
CA TYR A 195 16.78 -9.00 7.00
C TYR A 195 17.69 -9.19 8.20
N ARG A 196 18.26 -10.39 8.37
CA ARG A 196 19.15 -10.76 9.48
C ARG A 196 20.50 -11.20 8.94
N ARG A 197 21.54 -10.44 9.31
CA ARG A 197 22.92 -10.78 8.98
C ARG A 197 23.51 -11.70 10.06
N ARG A 198 23.77 -12.97 9.74
CA ARG A 198 24.42 -13.90 10.68
C ARG A 198 25.95 -13.82 10.56
N SER A 199 26.66 -13.79 11.69
CA SER A 199 28.13 -13.66 11.66
C SER A 199 28.86 -14.91 11.14
N GLN A 200 29.93 -14.66 10.38
CA GLN A 200 31.13 -15.49 10.16
C GLN A 200 31.09 -16.84 9.44
N ARG A 201 29.95 -17.38 9.00
CA ARG A 201 29.89 -18.57 8.11
C ARG A 201 28.48 -18.97 7.65
N HIS A 202 27.47 -18.18 8.01
CA HIS A 202 26.09 -18.44 7.66
C HIS A 202 25.61 -17.36 6.70
N ASN A 203 24.84 -17.82 5.74
CA ASN A 203 24.06 -17.07 4.79
C ASN A 203 23.16 -16.02 5.48
N ASP A 204 22.92 -14.90 4.79
CA ASP A 204 22.06 -13.82 5.29
C ASP A 204 20.60 -14.27 5.23
N GLU A 205 19.90 -14.25 6.37
CA GLU A 205 18.47 -14.58 6.39
C GLU A 205 17.70 -13.38 5.86
N ARG A 206 17.04 -13.52 4.72
CA ARG A 206 16.27 -12.41 4.14
C ARG A 206 14.93 -12.87 3.59
N LEU A 207 13.92 -12.06 3.87
CA LEU A 207 12.57 -12.17 3.33
C LEU A 207 12.02 -10.77 3.04
N ALA A 208 11.40 -10.62 1.89
CA ALA A 208 10.59 -9.46 1.55
C ALA A 208 9.43 -9.93 0.69
N THR A 209 8.23 -10.03 1.26
CA THR A 209 7.04 -10.53 0.57
C THR A 209 5.91 -9.54 0.72
N LEU A 210 5.30 -9.17 -0.41
CA LEU A 210 4.06 -8.42 -0.45
C LEU A 210 2.98 -9.29 -1.04
N THR A 211 1.92 -9.54 -0.27
CA THR A 211 0.70 -10.18 -0.74
C THR A 211 -0.45 -9.18 -0.76
N GLY A 212 -1.42 -9.41 -1.63
CA GLY A 212 -2.62 -8.58 -1.70
C GLY A 212 -3.87 -9.42 -1.91
N LYS A 213 -4.95 -9.09 -1.18
CA LYS A 213 -6.25 -9.74 -1.26
C LYS A 213 -7.31 -8.75 -1.71
N LEU A 214 -8.02 -9.08 -2.79
CA LEU A 214 -9.14 -8.27 -3.27
C LEU A 214 -10.35 -8.50 -2.36
N ARG A 215 -11.04 -7.41 -2.00
CA ARG A 215 -12.23 -7.44 -1.15
C ARG A 215 -13.40 -6.74 -1.82
N THR A 216 -14.56 -7.25 -1.53
CA THR A 216 -15.85 -6.63 -1.81
C THR A 216 -16.52 -6.23 -0.50
N ILE A 217 -17.67 -5.57 -0.59
CA ILE A 217 -18.41 -5.14 0.59
C ILE A 217 -18.98 -6.32 1.39
N GLU A 218 -19.06 -7.50 0.80
CA GLU A 218 -19.48 -8.73 1.47
C GLU A 218 -18.48 -9.18 2.53
N ASP A 219 -17.20 -8.83 2.35
CA ASP A 219 -16.13 -9.17 3.28
C ASP A 219 -16.13 -8.26 4.53
N CYS A 220 -16.90 -7.16 4.53
CA CYS A 220 -16.93 -6.22 5.66
C CYS A 220 -17.48 -6.87 6.93
N GLY A 221 -16.76 -6.69 8.03
CA GLY A 221 -17.10 -7.29 9.33
C GLY A 221 -16.65 -8.74 9.49
N ALA A 222 -15.96 -9.32 8.50
CA ALA A 222 -15.11 -10.48 8.75
C ALA A 222 -13.94 -10.06 9.66
N GLU A 223 -13.55 -10.93 10.59
CA GLU A 223 -12.34 -10.69 11.38
C GLU A 223 -11.15 -10.47 10.42
N PRO A 224 -10.21 -9.55 10.77
CA PRO A 224 -8.93 -9.50 10.09
C PRO A 224 -8.33 -10.91 10.11
N PRO A 225 -7.67 -11.38 9.05
CA PRO A 225 -7.03 -12.69 9.08
C PRO A 225 -6.15 -12.78 10.33
N SER A 226 -6.49 -13.68 11.24
CA SER A 226 -5.71 -13.94 12.44
C SER A 226 -4.45 -14.67 12.02
N GLN A 227 -3.28 -14.22 12.47
CA GLN A 227 -2.12 -15.09 12.59
C GLN A 227 -2.43 -16.12 13.67
N SER A 228 -3.07 -17.23 13.30
CA SER A 228 -2.90 -18.45 14.08
C SER A 228 -1.65 -19.14 13.54
N GLU A 229 -0.63 -19.28 14.38
CA GLU A 229 0.62 -20.02 14.14
C GLU A 229 0.40 -21.55 13.96
N ASP A 230 -0.84 -22.00 13.70
CA ASP A 230 -1.27 -23.41 13.78
C ASP A 230 -2.09 -23.87 12.56
N ASP A 231 -2.00 -23.22 11.39
CA ASP A 231 -2.59 -23.73 10.14
C ASP A 231 -1.52 -24.35 9.22
N ASP A 232 -0.69 -25.23 9.79
CA ASP A 232 -0.23 -26.39 9.03
C ASP A 232 -1.48 -27.22 8.66
N ASP A 233 -1.69 -27.48 7.37
CA ASP A 233 -2.66 -28.43 6.79
C ASP A 233 -3.99 -27.92 6.19
N LYS A 234 -4.17 -26.61 5.98
CA LYS A 234 -5.21 -26.15 5.04
C LYS A 234 -4.71 -25.06 4.10
N GLU A 235 -4.08 -25.49 3.00
CA GLU A 235 -4.09 -24.76 1.72
C GLU A 235 -5.55 -24.60 1.25
N THR A 236 -6.32 -23.77 1.96
CA THR A 236 -7.48 -23.16 1.36
C THR A 236 -6.89 -22.05 0.50
N GLU A 237 -6.76 -22.27 -0.81
CA GLU A 237 -6.49 -21.18 -1.74
C GLU A 237 -7.45 -20.05 -1.38
N VAL A 238 -6.95 -19.01 -0.73
CA VAL A 238 -7.79 -17.89 -0.31
C VAL A 238 -8.18 -17.19 -1.60
N ALA A 239 -9.39 -17.48 -2.09
CA ALA A 239 -9.90 -16.94 -3.34
C ALA A 239 -9.64 -15.42 -3.38
N ASN A 240 -9.01 -14.95 -4.46
CA ASN A 240 -8.63 -13.55 -4.68
C ASN A 240 -7.43 -13.01 -3.87
N ALA A 241 -6.58 -13.86 -3.29
CA ALA A 241 -5.27 -13.47 -2.76
C ALA A 241 -4.14 -13.72 -3.79
N TYR A 242 -3.17 -12.81 -3.85
CA TYR A 242 -2.07 -12.85 -4.82
C TYR A 242 -0.75 -12.45 -4.18
N VAL A 243 0.31 -13.18 -4.48
CA VAL A 243 1.68 -12.72 -4.19
C VAL A 243 2.06 -11.65 -5.23
N ILE A 244 2.23 -10.41 -4.78
CA ILE A 244 2.60 -9.27 -5.65
C ILE A 244 4.09 -9.34 -5.97
N PHE A 245 4.91 -9.52 -4.94
CA PHE A 245 6.30 -9.94 -5.08
C PHE A 245 6.75 -10.72 -3.85
N GLY A 246 7.79 -11.53 -4.02
CA GLY A 246 8.49 -12.23 -2.95
C GLY A 246 9.98 -12.25 -3.26
N GLY A 247 10.80 -11.99 -2.26
CA GLY A 247 12.24 -12.13 -2.29
C GLY A 247 12.65 -12.95 -1.09
N GLN A 248 13.30 -14.08 -1.32
CA GLN A 248 13.85 -14.92 -0.26
C GLN A 248 15.24 -15.39 -0.66
N GLU A 249 16.06 -15.69 0.32
CA GLU A 249 17.35 -16.31 0.05
C GLU A 249 17.15 -17.65 -0.66
N ASP A 250 17.79 -17.83 -1.83
CA ASP A 250 17.93 -19.18 -2.37
C ASP A 250 19.07 -19.86 -1.60
N GLY A 251 18.89 -21.10 -1.14
CA GLY A 251 19.84 -21.80 -0.25
C GLY A 251 21.29 -21.97 -0.78
N ASN A 252 21.63 -21.35 -1.91
CA ASN A 252 22.96 -21.20 -2.47
C ASN A 252 23.55 -19.78 -2.28
N GLY A 253 22.93 -18.94 -1.43
CA GLY A 253 23.36 -17.56 -1.16
C GLY A 253 22.90 -16.54 -2.22
N GLY A 254 22.02 -16.94 -3.14
CA GLY A 254 21.39 -16.05 -4.12
C GLY A 254 20.05 -15.49 -3.64
N LEU A 255 19.35 -14.75 -4.51
CA LEU A 255 18.00 -14.25 -4.26
C LEU A 255 17.02 -14.96 -5.19
N SER A 256 16.11 -15.74 -4.61
CA SER A 256 14.92 -16.20 -5.31
C SER A 256 13.89 -15.09 -5.31
N THR A 257 13.49 -14.64 -6.50
CA THR A 257 12.45 -13.60 -6.65
C THR A 257 11.22 -14.15 -7.37
N HIS A 258 10.06 -13.93 -6.76
CA HIS A 258 8.76 -14.04 -7.41
C HIS A 258 8.23 -12.64 -7.69
N ILE A 259 7.73 -12.38 -8.90
CA ILE A 259 7.17 -11.08 -9.26
C ILE A 259 5.91 -11.28 -10.09
N SER A 260 4.77 -10.77 -9.59
CA SER A 260 3.47 -10.80 -10.27
C SER A 260 3.53 -10.22 -11.70
N ASN A 261 2.57 -10.60 -12.54
CA ASN A 261 2.50 -10.18 -13.94
C ASN A 261 1.48 -9.04 -14.14
N GLU A 262 1.38 -8.52 -15.37
CA GLU A 262 0.46 -7.43 -15.70
C GLU A 262 -1.02 -7.80 -15.52
N VAL A 263 -1.38 -9.08 -15.65
CA VAL A 263 -2.77 -9.56 -15.50
C VAL A 263 -3.20 -9.43 -14.03
N THR A 264 -2.36 -9.85 -13.10
CA THR A 264 -2.60 -9.68 -11.66
C THR A 264 -2.75 -8.20 -11.29
N LEU A 265 -1.88 -7.33 -11.81
CA LEU A 265 -1.97 -5.88 -11.54
C LEU A 265 -3.24 -5.23 -12.08
N LYS A 266 -3.77 -5.72 -13.22
CA LYS A 266 -5.07 -5.28 -13.75
C LYS A 266 -6.24 -5.70 -12.86
N GLN A 267 -6.16 -6.82 -12.15
CA GLN A 267 -7.19 -7.22 -11.20
C GLN A 267 -7.26 -6.25 -10.01
N PHE A 268 -6.11 -5.81 -9.49
CA PHE A 268 -6.06 -4.77 -8.46
C PHE A 268 -6.60 -3.42 -8.97
N GLU A 269 -6.24 -3.02 -10.20
CA GLU A 269 -6.78 -1.82 -10.83
C GLU A 269 -8.31 -1.89 -10.96
N ARG A 270 -8.82 -3.02 -11.44
CA ARG A 270 -10.26 -3.26 -11.60
C ARG A 270 -10.99 -3.25 -10.26
N SER A 271 -10.41 -3.85 -9.23
CA SER A 271 -10.99 -3.83 -7.88
C SER A 271 -11.07 -2.41 -7.33
N LEU A 272 -9.97 -1.64 -7.37
CA LEU A 272 -9.91 -0.31 -6.78
C LEU A 272 -10.66 0.75 -7.60
N PHE A 273 -10.60 0.67 -8.93
CA PHE A 273 -11.07 1.74 -9.81
C PHE A 273 -12.22 1.33 -10.72
N GLY A 274 -12.68 0.09 -10.66
CA GLY A 274 -13.79 -0.38 -11.48
C GLY A 274 -13.47 -0.51 -12.97
N THR A 275 -12.19 -0.44 -13.36
CA THR A 275 -11.73 -0.40 -14.75
C THR A 275 -10.31 -0.96 -14.83
N GLU A 276 -9.86 -1.34 -16.02
CA GLU A 276 -8.48 -1.76 -16.25
C GLU A 276 -7.86 -1.08 -17.47
N GLY A 277 -6.53 -0.94 -17.48
CA GLY A 277 -5.79 -0.32 -18.56
C GLY A 277 -5.83 1.21 -18.57
N TRP A 278 -6.43 1.83 -17.56
CA TRP A 278 -6.35 3.28 -17.33
C TRP A 278 -4.95 3.65 -16.84
N LEU A 279 -4.46 2.88 -15.87
CA LEU A 279 -3.13 3.01 -15.27
C LEU A 279 -2.18 1.97 -15.88
N SER A 280 -0.92 2.33 -16.06
CA SER A 280 0.08 1.32 -16.38
C SER A 280 0.28 0.35 -15.20
N SER A 281 0.77 -0.85 -15.49
CA SER A 281 1.22 -1.78 -14.45
C SER A 281 2.29 -1.15 -13.55
N ARG A 282 3.10 -0.22 -14.05
CA ARG A 282 4.05 0.53 -13.21
C ARG A 282 3.34 1.42 -12.20
N LYS A 283 2.26 2.10 -12.60
CA LYS A 283 1.43 2.89 -11.69
C LYS A 283 0.76 2.04 -10.63
N MET A 284 0.22 0.89 -11.01
CA MET A 284 -0.35 -0.04 -10.05
C MET A 284 0.72 -0.58 -9.08
N ALA A 285 1.93 -0.87 -9.56
CA ALA A 285 3.05 -1.23 -8.69
C ALA A 285 3.38 -0.11 -7.70
N ASP A 286 3.46 1.15 -8.14
CA ASP A 286 3.69 2.29 -7.24
C ASP A 286 2.57 2.41 -6.18
N ILE A 287 1.30 2.22 -6.56
CA ILE A 287 0.14 2.26 -5.65
C ILE A 287 0.19 1.13 -4.62
N LEU A 288 0.49 -0.11 -5.04
CA LEU A 288 0.49 -1.27 -4.16
C LEU A 288 1.66 -1.22 -3.16
N LEU A 289 2.85 -0.78 -3.60
CA LEU A 289 3.98 -0.58 -2.68
C LEU A 289 3.69 0.51 -1.66
N ALA A 290 3.15 1.65 -2.11
CA ALA A 290 2.74 2.72 -1.21
C ALA A 290 1.61 2.26 -0.26
N GLY A 291 0.66 1.48 -0.77
CA GLY A 291 -0.45 0.91 0.00
C GLY A 291 -0.04 -0.15 1.01
N ALA A 292 1.23 -0.56 1.06
CA ALA A 292 1.75 -1.41 2.14
C ALA A 292 2.97 -0.78 2.83
N SER A 293 3.20 0.52 2.59
CA SER A 293 4.33 1.28 3.12
C SER A 293 5.71 0.63 2.86
N VAL A 294 5.83 -0.11 1.76
CA VAL A 294 7.06 -0.81 1.36
C VAL A 294 8.13 0.22 0.98
N LEU A 295 9.37 0.01 1.43
CA LEU A 295 10.52 0.90 1.24
C LEU A 295 10.42 2.22 2.03
N GLN A 296 9.60 2.27 3.09
CA GLN A 296 9.42 3.47 3.92
C GLN A 296 9.92 3.32 5.36
N TYR A 297 10.43 2.15 5.73
CA TYR A 297 10.87 1.81 7.09
C TYR A 297 12.39 1.58 7.18
N HIS A 298 13.18 2.28 6.37
CA HIS A 298 14.65 2.14 6.28
C HIS A 298 15.10 0.68 6.09
N GLU A 299 14.38 -0.05 5.24
CA GLU A 299 14.71 -1.43 4.86
C GLU A 299 16.12 -1.49 4.24
N ALA A 300 16.94 -2.44 4.69
CA ALA A 300 18.31 -2.61 4.25
C ALA A 300 18.39 -3.32 2.88
N ASP A 301 17.78 -4.50 2.79
CA ASP A 301 17.53 -5.18 1.51
C ASP A 301 16.26 -4.62 0.85
N THR A 302 16.42 -4.07 -0.35
CA THR A 302 15.34 -3.49 -1.16
C THR A 302 15.22 -4.18 -2.53
N GLU A 303 16.01 -5.23 -2.77
CA GLU A 303 16.24 -5.80 -4.09
C GLU A 303 14.94 -6.31 -4.73
N ALA A 304 14.12 -7.05 -3.98
CA ALA A 304 12.88 -7.64 -4.48
C ALA A 304 11.83 -6.58 -4.87
N ALA A 305 11.61 -5.57 -4.02
CA ALA A 305 10.69 -4.47 -4.30
C ALA A 305 11.16 -3.62 -5.48
N VAL A 306 12.46 -3.33 -5.56
CA VAL A 306 13.07 -2.60 -6.68
C VAL A 306 12.99 -3.40 -7.98
N ALA A 307 13.18 -4.73 -7.93
CA ALA A 307 13.02 -5.61 -9.08
C ALA A 307 11.56 -5.62 -9.59
N PHE A 308 10.59 -5.69 -8.68
CA PHE A 308 9.16 -5.59 -9.00
C PHE A 308 8.84 -4.27 -9.72
N LEU A 309 9.31 -3.14 -9.18
CA LEU A 309 9.14 -1.83 -9.82
C LEU A 309 9.75 -1.79 -11.22
N ASN A 310 10.98 -2.28 -11.36
CA ASN A 310 11.74 -2.20 -12.61
C ASN A 310 11.24 -3.13 -13.72
N LYS A 311 10.40 -4.12 -13.39
CA LYS A 311 9.75 -5.00 -14.36
C LYS A 311 8.82 -4.23 -15.30
N PHE A 312 8.14 -3.21 -14.80
CA PHE A 312 7.09 -2.51 -15.53
C PHE A 312 7.53 -1.11 -16.00
N GLN A 313 6.89 -0.65 -17.08
CA GLN A 313 7.09 0.71 -17.59
C GLN A 313 5.80 1.52 -17.48
N TYR A 314 5.96 2.83 -17.30
CA TYR A 314 4.89 3.80 -17.43
C TYR A 314 4.32 3.82 -18.85
N PHE A 315 3.03 4.12 -18.97
CA PHE A 315 2.45 4.50 -20.26
C PHE A 315 3.01 5.85 -20.72
N THR A 316 2.96 6.09 -22.03
CA THR A 316 3.37 7.39 -22.58
C THR A 316 2.56 8.52 -21.95
N GLY A 317 3.25 9.50 -21.36
CA GLY A 317 2.64 10.66 -20.68
C GLY A 317 2.49 10.50 -19.16
N GLU A 318 2.67 9.30 -18.62
CA GLU A 318 2.67 9.09 -17.17
C GLU A 318 4.01 9.51 -16.52
N ASN A 319 3.93 9.92 -15.27
CA ASN A 319 5.07 10.21 -14.39
C ASN A 319 4.64 9.99 -12.94
N THR A 320 5.52 10.14 -11.95
CA THR A 320 5.18 9.88 -10.54
C THR A 320 4.03 10.74 -9.97
N GLY A 321 3.73 11.89 -10.57
CA GLY A 321 2.67 12.82 -10.17
C GLY A 321 2.96 13.64 -8.92
N LYS A 322 4.10 13.43 -8.24
CA LYS A 322 4.50 14.17 -7.02
C LYS A 322 4.48 15.69 -7.23
N ARG A 323 5.00 16.18 -8.36
CA ARG A 323 5.00 17.62 -8.71
C ARG A 323 3.59 18.18 -8.89
N ALA A 324 2.66 17.38 -9.41
CA ALA A 324 1.28 17.79 -9.63
C ALA A 324 0.47 17.79 -8.32
N LEU A 325 0.82 16.90 -7.38
CA LEU A 325 0.17 16.81 -6.07
C LEU A 325 0.67 17.86 -5.08
N ALA A 326 1.95 18.23 -5.11
CA ALA A 326 2.56 19.12 -4.12
C ALA A 326 1.80 20.44 -3.84
N PRO A 327 1.25 21.16 -4.85
CA PRO A 327 0.44 22.35 -4.59
C PRO A 327 -0.86 22.05 -3.83
N GLU A 328 -1.46 20.88 -4.06
CA GLU A 328 -2.69 20.45 -3.38
C GLU A 328 -2.41 20.12 -1.91
N ILE A 329 -1.29 19.43 -1.62
CA ILE A 329 -0.84 19.17 -0.24
C ILE A 329 -0.57 20.47 0.50
N LYS A 330 0.11 21.42 -0.13
CA LYS A 330 0.34 22.75 0.45
C LYS A 330 -0.98 23.45 0.78
N ARG A 331 -1.98 23.36 -0.12
CA ARG A 331 -3.32 23.93 0.13
C ARG A 331 -4.00 23.27 1.33
N MET A 332 -3.87 21.95 1.46
CA MET A 332 -4.43 21.21 2.59
C MET A 332 -3.79 21.63 3.90
N VAL A 333 -2.46 21.62 3.99
CA VAL A 333 -1.73 21.99 5.21
C VAL A 333 -2.03 23.43 5.64
N LEU A 334 -2.22 24.35 4.69
CA LEU A 334 -2.57 25.75 4.99
C LEU A 334 -4.05 25.97 5.35
N GLY A 335 -4.94 25.06 4.92
CA GLY A 335 -6.38 25.18 5.10
C GLY A 335 -6.96 24.32 6.22
N GLU A 336 -6.18 23.37 6.74
CA GLU A 336 -6.57 22.56 7.89
C GLU A 336 -6.69 23.42 9.15
N PRO A 337 -7.78 23.26 9.93
CA PRO A 337 -7.94 24.01 11.17
C PRO A 337 -6.86 23.61 12.18
N ASP A 338 -6.39 24.59 12.96
CA ASP A 338 -5.45 24.35 14.06
C ASP A 338 -6.08 23.42 15.10
N VAL A 339 -5.63 22.17 15.11
CA VAL A 339 -5.96 21.22 16.18
C VAL A 339 -5.01 21.46 17.34
N SER A 340 -5.56 21.61 18.55
CA SER A 340 -4.77 21.83 19.75
C SER A 340 -3.71 20.72 19.91
N ALA A 341 -2.48 21.13 20.25
CA ALA A 341 -1.38 20.21 20.47
C ALA A 341 -1.77 19.20 21.56
N GLY A 342 -1.97 17.95 21.16
CA GLY A 342 -2.33 16.85 22.05
C GLY A 342 -3.71 16.25 21.87
N SER A 343 -4.59 16.86 21.08
CA SER A 343 -5.90 16.25 20.79
C SER A 343 -5.75 15.01 19.91
N PRO A 344 -6.57 13.96 20.14
CA PRO A 344 -6.63 12.82 19.24
C PRO A 344 -7.00 13.27 17.83
N TYR A 345 -6.31 12.73 16.83
CA TYR A 345 -6.66 13.01 15.44
C TYR A 345 -6.53 11.75 14.58
N CYS A 346 -7.58 11.45 13.83
CA CYS A 346 -7.60 10.36 12.87
C CYS A 346 -6.79 10.76 11.63
N VAL A 347 -5.69 10.05 11.36
CA VAL A 347 -4.79 10.40 10.26
C VAL A 347 -5.54 10.34 8.91
N PRO A 348 -6.23 9.24 8.53
CA PRO A 348 -6.90 9.17 7.22
C PRO A 348 -8.03 10.20 7.04
N LEU A 349 -8.91 10.38 8.02
CA LEU A 349 -10.00 11.38 7.95
C LEU A 349 -9.49 12.81 7.77
N ARG A 350 -8.41 13.18 8.48
CA ARG A 350 -7.80 14.51 8.32
C ARG A 350 -7.35 14.76 6.88
N ARG A 351 -6.84 13.72 6.22
CA ARG A 351 -6.34 13.77 4.84
C ARG A 351 -7.44 13.83 3.78
N LEU A 352 -8.72 13.70 4.17
CA LEU A 352 -9.87 13.94 3.30
C LEU A 352 -10.28 15.41 3.22
N TRP A 353 -9.60 16.33 3.91
CA TRP A 353 -9.96 17.75 3.93
C TRP A 353 -10.17 18.32 2.53
N LEU A 354 -9.25 18.07 1.58
CA LEU A 354 -9.38 18.54 0.19
C LEU A 354 -10.61 17.97 -0.51
N ALA A 355 -10.96 16.72 -0.22
CA ALA A 355 -12.12 16.05 -0.81
C ALA A 355 -13.43 16.63 -0.29
N HIS A 356 -13.48 17.16 0.93
CA HIS A 356 -14.64 17.87 1.47
C HIS A 356 -14.83 19.28 0.90
N GLN A 357 -13.77 19.91 0.36
CA GLN A 357 -13.83 21.27 -0.19
C GLN A 357 -14.27 21.33 -1.66
N GLY A 358 -14.29 20.20 -2.36
CA GLY A 358 -14.59 20.11 -3.80
C GLY A 358 -15.92 19.42 -4.06
#